data_AF-A0A847NJY6-F1
#
_entry.id   AF-A0A847NJY6-F1
#
_cell.length_a   1.000
_cell.length_b   1.000
_cell.length_c   1.000
_cell.angle_alpha   90.00
_cell.angle_beta   90.00
_cell.angle_gamma   90.00
#
_symmetry.space_group_name_H-M   'P 1'
#
loop_
_entity.id
_entity.type
_entity.pdbx_description
1 polymer ?
#
loop_
_entity_poly.entity_id
_entity_poly.type
_entity_poly.pdbx_seq_one_letter_code
_entity_poly.pdbx_strand_id
1 'polypeptide(L)'
;MNFINKQVEKEGSVDGKNKIFHPDSTLEAWEHYHKIYFNENGICKISKQYVLENLESLVLCNYKNKAYYNEPKERWPYDNRYYLLSGNNSTKYQLGGIYPGENANLSGDCDFNFNEKKTEIFKRMINENYSNYPRMKKYAIKLLDECENTHHSLVNFSLMQTKGDMQGFKGVCLNNGVYSSLDRADSLVEYLYKYYLLKESQKDDSYILKNAKANKDTLKAYLNLFEDVFDYCEKVYLINDRNFVKRMIREGGLVIENGEDVVRYMNLALEFWD
;
A
#
# COMPACT_ATOMS: atom_id res chain seq x y z
N MET A 1 -3.32 8.30 23.38
CA MET A 1 -2.93 9.35 22.41
C MET A 1 -4.09 9.47 21.43
N ASN A 2 -4.68 10.65 21.24
CA ASN A 2 -5.73 10.81 20.23
C ASN A 2 -5.07 10.81 18.85
N PHE A 3 -5.40 9.82 18.02
CA PHE A 3 -5.00 9.78 16.63
C PHE A 3 -5.73 10.89 15.86
N ILE A 4 -5.03 11.63 15.02
CA ILE A 4 -5.60 12.66 14.15
C ILE A 4 -5.31 12.22 12.72
N ASN A 5 -6.35 11.78 12.01
CA ASN A 5 -6.24 11.57 10.57
C ASN A 5 -6.05 12.93 9.89
N LYS A 6 -5.08 13.02 8.98
CA LYS A 6 -4.84 14.22 8.18
C LYS A 6 -4.23 13.88 6.83
N GLN A 7 -4.43 14.79 5.88
CA GLN A 7 -3.73 14.80 4.60
C GLN A 7 -2.24 15.05 4.83
N VAL A 8 -1.41 14.30 4.13
CA VAL A 8 0.05 14.39 4.25
C VAL A 8 0.60 15.30 3.16
N GLU A 9 1.35 16.31 3.57
CA GLU A 9 2.05 17.21 2.65
C GLU A 9 3.27 16.52 2.03
N LYS A 10 3.46 16.68 0.71
CA LYS A 10 4.58 16.05 -0.02
C LYS A 10 5.95 16.68 0.27
N GLU A 11 5.96 17.90 0.78
CA GLU A 11 7.20 18.66 1.01
C GLU A 11 7.76 18.34 2.39
N GLY A 12 9.06 18.03 2.45
CA GLY A 12 9.79 17.82 3.69
C GLY A 12 11.16 18.47 3.65
N SER A 13 11.69 18.84 4.82
CA SER A 13 13.05 19.37 4.95
C SER A 13 14.03 18.24 5.31
N VAL A 14 15.08 18.08 4.52
CA VAL A 14 16.22 17.19 4.83
C VAL A 14 17.49 18.02 4.75
N ASP A 15 18.25 18.05 5.84
CA ASP A 15 19.48 18.84 5.99
C ASP A 15 19.29 20.33 5.62
N GLY A 16 18.14 20.89 6.00
CA GLY A 16 17.78 22.29 5.73
C GLY A 16 17.39 22.58 4.28
N LYS A 17 17.19 21.56 3.44
CA LYS A 17 16.73 21.70 2.05
C LYS A 17 15.35 21.09 1.87
N ASN A 18 14.45 21.82 1.22
CA ASN A 18 13.15 21.29 0.82
C ASN A 18 13.32 20.21 -0.25
N LYS A 19 12.61 19.09 -0.04
CA LYS A 19 12.59 17.90 -0.88
C LYS A 19 11.15 17.43 -1.03
N ILE A 20 10.88 16.78 -2.16
CA ILE A 20 9.57 16.20 -2.45
C ILE A 20 9.64 14.70 -2.18
N PHE A 21 8.66 14.22 -1.42
CA PHE A 21 8.47 12.83 -1.06
C PHE A 21 7.14 12.32 -1.58
N HIS A 22 7.05 11.02 -1.77
CA HIS A 22 5.76 10.38 -2.00
C HIS A 22 4.91 10.50 -0.72
N PRO A 23 3.59 10.76 -0.78
CA PRO A 23 2.77 11.01 0.42
C PRO A 23 2.85 9.92 1.50
N ASP A 24 2.84 8.65 1.08
CA ASP A 24 3.00 7.48 1.97
C ASP A 24 4.43 7.30 2.52
N SER A 25 5.35 8.21 2.21
CA SER A 25 6.76 8.07 2.51
C SER A 25 7.42 9.37 2.99
N THR A 26 6.63 10.30 3.51
CA THR A 26 7.14 11.47 4.22
C THR A 26 7.60 11.10 5.63
N LEU A 27 8.35 11.97 6.30
CA LEU A 27 8.70 11.75 7.71
C LEU A 27 7.45 11.63 8.58
N GLU A 28 6.41 12.43 8.30
CA GLU A 28 5.13 12.36 8.99
C GLU A 28 4.45 10.99 8.84
N ALA A 29 4.44 10.43 7.62
CA ALA A 29 3.92 9.07 7.40
C ALA A 29 4.72 8.04 8.19
N TRP A 30 6.04 8.17 8.26
CA TRP A 30 6.89 7.27 9.04
C TRP A 30 6.75 7.43 10.55
N GLU A 31 6.52 8.64 11.05
CA GLU A 31 6.14 8.87 12.45
C GLU A 31 4.81 8.18 12.78
N HIS A 32 3.86 8.19 11.84
CA HIS A 32 2.61 7.46 11.97
C HIS A 32 2.86 5.95 12.00
N TYR A 33 3.59 5.39 11.02
CA TYR A 33 3.92 3.97 10.99
C TYR A 33 4.63 3.52 12.26
N HIS A 34 5.59 4.32 12.75
CA HIS A 34 6.30 4.04 14.01
C HIS A 34 5.32 3.82 15.17
N LYS A 35 4.26 4.63 15.26
CA LYS A 35 3.27 4.54 16.34
C LYS A 35 2.36 3.32 16.22
N ILE A 36 2.02 2.90 15.00
CA ILE A 36 0.99 1.85 14.77
C ILE A 36 1.56 0.46 14.46
N TYR A 37 2.79 0.38 13.96
CA TYR A 37 3.43 -0.90 13.61
C TYR A 37 4.52 -1.34 14.59
N PHE A 38 5.10 -0.45 15.40
CA PHE A 38 6.29 -0.76 16.18
C PHE A 38 6.02 -0.65 17.68
N ASN A 39 6.56 -1.60 18.45
CA ASN A 39 6.48 -1.55 19.90
C ASN A 39 7.58 -0.63 20.49
N GLU A 40 7.64 -0.54 21.81
CA GLU A 40 8.63 0.28 22.55
C GLU A 40 10.10 -0.06 22.25
N ASN A 41 10.38 -1.29 21.80
CA ASN A 41 11.71 -1.74 21.41
C ASN A 41 11.96 -1.57 19.90
N GLY A 42 11.08 -0.85 19.19
CA GLY A 42 11.18 -0.66 17.75
C GLY A 42 10.92 -1.93 16.94
N ILE A 43 10.35 -2.99 17.51
CA ILE A 43 10.09 -4.24 16.80
C ILE A 43 8.76 -4.14 16.04
N CYS A 44 8.79 -4.41 14.74
CA CYS A 44 7.61 -4.33 13.88
C CYS A 44 6.64 -5.51 14.10
N LYS A 45 5.35 -5.22 14.15
CA LYS A 45 4.27 -6.22 14.23
C LYS A 45 4.15 -7.10 12.98
N ILE A 46 4.62 -6.63 11.82
CA ILE A 46 4.64 -7.45 10.59
C ILE A 46 5.61 -8.62 10.76
N SER A 47 6.82 -8.34 11.26
CA SER A 47 7.82 -9.36 11.56
C SER A 47 8.96 -8.76 12.37
N LYS A 48 9.50 -9.57 13.29
CA LYS A 48 10.67 -9.22 14.12
C LYS A 48 11.94 -8.92 13.32
N GLN A 49 11.97 -9.21 12.03
CA GLN A 49 13.10 -8.89 11.16
C GLN A 49 13.18 -7.41 10.79
N TYR A 50 12.10 -6.64 11.00
CA TYR A 50 12.08 -5.20 10.77
C TYR A 50 12.12 -4.48 12.12
N VAL A 51 13.17 -3.70 12.33
CA VAL A 51 13.41 -2.97 13.57
C VAL A 51 13.63 -1.50 13.26
N LEU A 52 12.81 -0.63 13.85
CA LEU A 52 12.85 0.82 13.72
C LEU A 52 12.88 1.43 15.12
N GLU A 53 14.07 1.58 15.70
CA GLU A 53 14.26 2.25 17.00
C GLU A 53 14.15 3.78 16.87
N ASN A 54 14.54 4.32 15.72
CA ASN A 54 14.44 5.74 15.39
C ASN A 54 14.39 5.91 13.87
N LEU A 55 13.84 7.04 13.42
CA LEU A 55 13.65 7.32 11.99
C LEU A 55 14.96 7.50 11.20
N GLU A 56 16.10 7.67 11.86
CA GLU A 56 17.39 7.81 11.16
C GLU A 56 17.89 6.50 10.55
N SER A 57 17.28 5.36 10.90
CA SER A 57 17.63 4.06 10.32
C SER A 57 17.01 3.86 8.92
N LEU A 58 16.12 4.76 8.49
CA LEU A 58 15.51 4.73 7.17
C LEU A 58 16.50 5.12 6.08
N VAL A 59 16.41 4.45 4.94
CA VAL A 59 17.21 4.74 3.75
C VAL A 59 16.33 5.15 2.59
N LEU A 60 16.87 5.93 1.67
CA LEU A 60 16.17 6.41 0.49
C LEU A 60 16.50 5.54 -0.72
N CYS A 61 15.51 5.12 -1.50
CA CYS A 61 15.77 4.44 -2.77
C CYS A 61 15.51 5.38 -3.95
N ASN A 62 16.41 5.35 -4.92
CA ASN A 62 16.26 6.06 -6.18
C ASN A 62 15.59 5.16 -7.22
N TYR A 63 14.54 5.64 -7.86
CA TYR A 63 13.78 4.88 -8.82
C TYR A 63 14.54 4.54 -10.11
N LYS A 64 15.49 5.39 -10.54
CA LYS A 64 16.23 5.28 -11.79
C LYS A 64 17.29 4.19 -11.75
N ASN A 65 18.02 4.06 -10.65
CA ASN A 65 19.10 3.07 -10.53
C ASN A 65 18.82 1.97 -9.48
N LYS A 66 17.70 2.05 -8.77
CA LYS A 66 17.28 1.09 -7.74
C LYS A 66 18.27 0.93 -6.57
N ALA A 67 19.17 1.89 -6.40
CA ALA A 67 20.14 1.91 -5.32
C ALA A 67 19.64 2.73 -4.13
N TYR A 68 20.15 2.38 -2.95
CA TYR A 68 19.80 3.02 -1.69
C TYR A 68 20.82 4.09 -1.28
N TYR A 69 20.36 5.10 -0.56
CA TYR A 69 21.12 6.28 -0.17
C TYR A 69 20.73 6.74 1.22
N ASN A 70 21.70 7.31 1.93
CA ASN A 70 21.47 7.96 3.22
C ASN A 70 20.87 9.37 3.06
N GLU A 71 20.94 9.96 1.85
CA GLU A 71 20.50 11.34 1.58
C GLU A 71 19.68 11.44 0.28
N PRO A 72 18.72 12.39 0.18
CA PRO A 72 17.89 12.59 -1.03
C PRO A 72 18.73 13.10 -2.20
N LYS A 73 18.97 12.23 -3.19
CA LYS A 73 19.86 12.53 -4.31
C LYS A 73 19.21 13.24 -5.49
N GLU A 74 17.89 13.13 -5.69
CA GLU A 74 17.26 13.62 -6.92
C GLU A 74 16.46 14.91 -6.73
N ARG A 75 16.49 15.72 -7.78
CA ARG A 75 15.46 16.72 -8.09
C ARG A 75 14.40 16.04 -8.96
N TRP A 76 13.18 16.55 -8.89
CA TRP A 76 12.03 16.28 -9.77
C TRP A 76 12.41 15.71 -11.16
N PRO A 77 11.70 14.69 -11.69
CA PRO A 77 10.31 14.31 -11.39
C PRO A 77 10.11 13.14 -10.43
N TYR A 78 11.16 12.61 -9.81
CA TYR A 78 11.05 11.40 -8.98
C TYR A 78 10.90 11.76 -7.51
N ASP A 79 9.76 11.40 -6.93
CA ASP A 79 9.47 11.55 -5.51
C ASP A 79 10.42 10.65 -4.69
N ASN A 80 10.99 11.20 -3.61
CA ASN A 80 11.82 10.43 -2.70
C ASN A 80 10.95 9.45 -1.90
N ARG A 81 11.48 8.25 -1.66
CA ARG A 81 10.86 7.27 -0.79
C ARG A 81 11.85 6.67 0.18
N TYR A 82 11.46 6.65 1.44
CA TYR A 82 12.09 5.96 2.55
C TYR A 82 11.70 4.49 2.55
N TYR A 83 12.66 3.69 2.99
CA TYR A 83 12.56 2.25 3.13
C TYR A 83 13.17 1.85 4.47
N LEU A 84 12.50 0.90 5.12
CA LEU A 84 13.04 0.18 6.26
C LEU A 84 13.57 -1.16 5.76
N LEU A 85 14.88 -1.35 5.82
CA LEU A 85 15.51 -2.62 5.45
C LEU A 85 15.37 -3.66 6.58
N SER A 86 15.35 -4.93 6.22
CA SER A 86 15.37 -6.04 7.19
C SER A 86 16.75 -6.22 7.83
N GLY A 87 16.79 -6.75 9.04
CA GLY A 87 18.03 -7.01 9.78
C GLY A 87 18.39 -5.87 10.73
N ASN A 88 18.83 -6.23 11.94
CA ASN A 88 19.01 -5.31 13.06
C ASN A 88 20.05 -4.20 12.75
N ASN A 89 19.62 -2.95 13.02
CA ASN A 89 20.37 -1.73 13.35
C ASN A 89 21.57 -1.29 12.49
N SER A 90 21.90 -2.01 11.42
CA SER A 90 23.13 -1.78 10.63
C SER A 90 22.90 -0.92 9.39
N THR A 91 21.68 -0.38 9.21
CA THR A 91 21.16 0.14 7.93
C THR A 91 21.89 1.36 7.37
N LYS A 92 22.73 2.05 8.17
CA LYS A 92 23.54 3.18 7.68
C LYS A 92 24.82 2.76 6.96
N TYR A 93 25.26 1.50 7.07
CA TYR A 93 26.56 1.07 6.54
C TYR A 93 26.42 0.21 5.29
N GLN A 94 26.93 0.72 4.17
CA GLN A 94 27.11 -0.05 2.94
C GLN A 94 28.24 -1.05 3.12
N LEU A 95 28.01 -2.30 2.73
CA LEU A 95 29.06 -3.30 2.56
C LEU A 95 29.32 -3.46 1.06
N GLY A 96 30.44 -2.90 0.58
CA GLY A 96 30.81 -3.00 -0.84
C GLY A 96 29.80 -2.36 -1.81
N GLY A 97 29.03 -1.35 -1.37
CA GLY A 97 28.01 -0.67 -2.17
C GLY A 97 26.60 -1.26 -2.07
N ILE A 98 26.41 -2.33 -1.28
CA ILE A 98 25.13 -2.99 -1.03
C ILE A 98 24.69 -2.68 0.40
N TYR A 99 23.39 -2.46 0.62
CA TYR A 99 22.86 -2.33 1.97
C TYR A 99 22.45 -3.71 2.50
N PRO A 100 22.91 -4.10 3.70
CA PRO A 100 22.39 -5.28 4.37
C PRO A 100 20.86 -5.21 4.45
N GLY A 101 20.17 -6.31 4.11
CA GLY A 101 18.71 -6.36 4.17
C GLY A 101 17.97 -5.74 2.99
N GLU A 102 18.65 -5.23 1.96
CA GLU A 102 17.96 -4.65 0.78
C GLU A 102 17.04 -5.64 0.06
N ASN A 103 17.29 -6.94 0.20
CA ASN A 103 16.46 -8.01 -0.37
C ASN A 103 15.12 -8.19 0.35
N ALA A 104 14.94 -7.65 1.56
CA ALA A 104 13.64 -7.64 2.23
C ALA A 104 13.46 -6.31 2.96
N ASN A 105 12.52 -5.49 2.49
CA ASN A 105 12.34 -4.13 3.00
C ASN A 105 10.88 -3.69 2.89
N LEU A 106 10.49 -2.80 3.81
CA LEU A 106 9.18 -2.18 3.86
C LEU A 106 9.27 -0.73 3.37
N SER A 107 8.21 -0.28 2.71
CA SER A 107 7.94 1.13 2.44
C SER A 107 6.45 1.38 2.58
N GLY A 108 6.07 2.64 2.70
CA GLY A 108 4.66 3.01 2.70
C GLY A 108 4.00 2.70 1.35
N ASP A 109 2.71 2.42 1.43
CA ASP A 109 1.83 2.16 0.31
C ASP A 109 0.48 2.83 0.53
N CYS A 110 -0.11 3.36 -0.55
CA CYS A 110 -1.47 3.88 -0.53
C CYS A 110 -2.45 2.75 -0.85
N ASP A 111 -3.30 2.40 0.11
CA ASP A 111 -4.16 1.23 0.02
C ASP A 111 -5.26 1.43 -1.02
N PHE A 112 -6.15 2.41 -0.77
CA PHE A 112 -7.21 2.77 -1.70
C PHE A 112 -6.83 4.02 -2.52
N ASN A 113 -6.58 3.81 -3.82
CA ASN A 113 -6.05 4.86 -4.67
C ASN A 113 -7.16 5.62 -5.42
N PHE A 114 -7.56 6.79 -4.89
CA PHE A 114 -8.52 7.72 -5.49
C PHE A 114 -7.83 8.97 -6.07
N ASN A 115 -6.77 8.76 -6.85
CA ASN A 115 -6.13 9.86 -7.58
C ASN A 115 -7.05 10.46 -8.65
N GLU A 116 -6.72 11.67 -9.10
CA GLU A 116 -7.48 12.46 -10.08
C GLU A 116 -7.96 11.64 -11.28
N LYS A 117 -7.07 10.86 -11.93
CA LYS A 117 -7.42 10.06 -13.12
C LYS A 117 -8.48 9.00 -12.82
N LYS A 118 -8.41 8.36 -11.65
CA LYS A 118 -9.37 7.31 -11.25
C LYS A 118 -10.69 7.93 -10.81
N THR A 119 -10.61 9.03 -10.07
CA THR A 119 -11.77 9.82 -9.66
C THR A 119 -12.59 10.29 -10.86
N GLU A 120 -11.95 10.73 -11.94
CA GLU A 120 -12.65 11.09 -13.19
C GLU A 120 -13.44 9.90 -13.79
N ILE A 121 -12.86 8.70 -13.79
CA ILE A 121 -13.50 7.49 -14.30
C ILE A 121 -14.70 7.12 -13.43
N PHE A 122 -14.52 7.11 -12.12
CA PHE A 122 -15.59 6.84 -11.15
C PHE A 122 -16.73 7.85 -11.28
N LYS A 123 -16.40 9.13 -11.41
CA LYS A 123 -17.37 10.21 -11.62
C LYS A 123 -18.18 10.01 -12.90
N ARG A 124 -17.54 9.58 -14.00
CA ARG A 124 -18.25 9.25 -15.25
C ARG A 124 -19.21 8.09 -15.05
N MET A 125 -18.76 6.97 -14.47
CA MET A 125 -19.60 5.80 -14.19
C MET A 125 -20.81 6.15 -13.31
N ILE A 126 -20.61 6.95 -12.25
CA ILE A 126 -21.68 7.45 -11.38
C ILE A 126 -22.68 8.31 -12.18
N ASN A 127 -22.17 9.23 -13.01
CA ASN A 127 -23.01 10.14 -13.80
C ASN A 127 -23.91 9.40 -14.80
N GLU A 128 -23.37 8.38 -15.46
CA GLU A 128 -24.08 7.54 -16.43
C GLU A 128 -25.14 6.68 -15.72
N ASN A 129 -24.73 5.94 -14.69
CA ASN A 129 -25.59 4.98 -13.98
C ASN A 129 -26.78 5.66 -13.28
N TYR A 130 -26.55 6.83 -12.69
CA TYR A 130 -27.57 7.56 -11.92
C TYR A 130 -28.12 8.80 -12.63
N SER A 131 -28.04 8.84 -13.96
CA SER A 131 -28.54 9.96 -14.80
C SER A 131 -30.00 10.32 -14.51
N ASN A 132 -30.85 9.31 -14.30
CA ASN A 132 -32.28 9.47 -13.97
C ASN A 132 -32.59 9.40 -12.47
N TYR A 133 -31.58 9.32 -11.60
CA TYR A 133 -31.74 9.17 -10.15
C TYR A 133 -30.99 10.26 -9.38
N PRO A 134 -31.47 11.52 -9.38
CA PRO A 134 -30.72 12.67 -8.85
C PRO A 134 -30.29 12.52 -7.39
N ARG A 135 -31.12 11.89 -6.55
CA ARG A 135 -30.79 11.64 -5.14
C ARG A 135 -29.62 10.65 -4.99
N MET A 136 -29.64 9.54 -5.72
CA MET A 136 -28.56 8.54 -5.70
C MET A 136 -27.28 9.10 -6.30
N LYS A 137 -27.39 9.86 -7.39
CA LYS A 137 -26.25 10.57 -7.99
C LYS A 137 -25.58 11.50 -6.99
N LYS A 138 -26.35 12.33 -6.28
CA LYS A 138 -25.83 13.24 -5.25
C LYS A 138 -25.13 12.48 -4.11
N TYR A 139 -25.72 11.38 -3.65
CA TYR A 139 -25.12 10.53 -2.62
C TYR A 139 -23.78 9.92 -3.08
N ALA A 140 -23.75 9.32 -4.27
CA ALA A 140 -22.54 8.70 -4.82
C ALA A 140 -21.41 9.71 -5.04
N ILE A 141 -21.72 10.93 -5.53
CA ILE A 141 -20.71 11.99 -5.66
C ILE A 141 -20.15 12.41 -4.29
N LYS A 142 -21.00 12.50 -3.26
CA LYS A 142 -20.54 12.80 -1.90
C LYS A 142 -19.56 11.75 -1.39
N LEU A 143 -19.86 10.47 -1.59
CA LEU A 143 -18.93 9.38 -1.22
C LEU A 143 -17.59 9.51 -1.97
N LEU A 144 -17.63 9.88 -3.25
CA LEU A 144 -16.43 10.06 -4.06
C LEU A 144 -15.58 11.23 -3.54
N ASP A 145 -16.21 12.35 -3.20
CA ASP A 145 -15.53 13.51 -2.59
C ASP A 145 -14.89 13.11 -1.25
N GLU A 146 -15.56 12.32 -0.41
CA GLU A 146 -15.00 11.80 0.84
C GLU A 146 -13.78 10.88 0.59
N CYS A 147 -13.85 10.01 -0.42
CA CYS A 147 -12.75 9.13 -0.81
C CYS A 147 -11.55 9.88 -1.37
N GLU A 148 -11.76 10.87 -2.24
CA GLU A 148 -10.71 11.74 -2.78
C GLU A 148 -9.98 12.48 -1.65
N ASN A 149 -10.74 13.04 -0.71
CA ASN A 149 -10.23 13.73 0.47
C ASN A 149 -9.52 12.81 1.49
N THR A 150 -9.55 11.49 1.31
CA THR A 150 -8.90 10.52 2.21
C THR A 150 -7.73 9.80 1.52
N HIS A 151 -7.61 9.90 0.19
CA HIS A 151 -6.61 9.22 -0.64
C HIS A 151 -5.16 9.35 -0.14
N HIS A 152 -4.71 10.55 0.24
CA HIS A 152 -3.37 10.77 0.80
C HIS A 152 -3.37 11.11 2.30
N SER A 153 -4.30 10.51 3.03
CA SER A 153 -4.37 10.63 4.48
C SER A 153 -3.68 9.47 5.19
N LEU A 154 -3.26 9.70 6.44
CA LEU A 154 -2.52 8.71 7.24
C LEU A 154 -3.24 7.36 7.40
N VAL A 155 -4.58 7.36 7.52
CA VAL A 155 -5.37 6.11 7.63
C VAL A 155 -5.40 5.28 6.36
N ASN A 156 -5.04 5.85 5.22
CA ASN A 156 -5.02 5.14 3.93
C ASN A 156 -3.63 4.60 3.58
N PHE A 157 -2.72 4.60 4.56
CA PHE A 157 -1.35 4.20 4.36
C PHE A 157 -0.96 3.00 5.21
N SER A 158 -0.34 2.02 4.56
CA SER A 158 0.16 0.80 5.19
C SER A 158 1.63 0.55 4.88
N LEU A 159 2.32 -0.21 5.75
CA LEU A 159 3.67 -0.67 5.46
C LEU A 159 3.62 -1.97 4.67
N MET A 160 4.24 -1.98 3.48
CA MET A 160 4.22 -3.12 2.59
C MET A 160 5.62 -3.49 2.11
N GLN A 161 5.88 -4.79 1.96
CA GLN A 161 7.10 -5.30 1.37
C GLN A 161 7.21 -4.84 -0.10
N THR A 162 8.36 -4.28 -0.49
CA THR A 162 8.51 -3.69 -1.84
C THR A 162 9.13 -4.66 -2.86
N LYS A 163 10.01 -5.57 -2.42
CA LYS A 163 10.55 -6.61 -3.30
C LYS A 163 9.46 -7.66 -3.54
N GLY A 164 9.11 -7.85 -4.81
CA GLY A 164 7.98 -8.68 -5.23
C GLY A 164 6.86 -7.91 -5.93
N ASP A 165 6.93 -6.57 -5.94
CA ASP A 165 6.02 -5.69 -6.66
C ASP A 165 4.53 -5.92 -6.30
N MET A 166 4.23 -6.08 -5.02
CA MET A 166 2.85 -6.19 -4.55
C MET A 166 2.07 -4.89 -4.77
N GLN A 167 2.75 -3.74 -4.71
CA GLN A 167 2.17 -2.44 -5.05
C GLN A 167 1.73 -2.41 -6.52
N GLY A 168 2.59 -2.85 -7.44
CA GLY A 168 2.26 -2.98 -8.86
C GLY A 168 1.22 -4.05 -9.15
N PHE A 169 1.18 -5.13 -8.38
CA PHE A 169 0.19 -6.20 -8.53
C PHE A 169 -1.26 -5.70 -8.38
N LYS A 170 -1.50 -4.76 -7.46
CA LYS A 170 -2.81 -4.08 -7.29
C LYS A 170 -3.31 -3.47 -8.61
N GLY A 171 -2.39 -3.02 -9.44
CA GLY A 171 -2.69 -2.30 -10.67
C GLY A 171 -2.69 -3.14 -11.95
N VAL A 172 -1.73 -4.06 -12.08
CA VAL A 172 -1.43 -4.72 -13.36
C VAL A 172 -2.37 -5.90 -13.66
N CYS A 173 -2.90 -6.58 -12.65
CA CYS A 173 -3.51 -7.91 -12.82
C CYS A 173 -5.05 -7.95 -12.84
N LEU A 174 -5.73 -6.80 -12.85
CA LEU A 174 -7.21 -6.72 -12.87
C LEU A 174 -7.77 -6.27 -14.22
N ASN A 175 -6.97 -6.45 -15.26
CA ASN A 175 -7.31 -5.95 -16.57
C ASN A 175 -8.00 -7.04 -17.38
N ASN A 176 -9.33 -7.05 -17.37
CA ASN A 176 -10.12 -7.63 -18.46
C ASN A 176 -10.02 -6.75 -19.75
N GLY A 177 -8.90 -6.05 -19.97
CA GLY A 177 -8.57 -5.38 -21.23
C GLY A 177 -9.38 -4.13 -21.60
N VAL A 178 -10.25 -3.61 -20.72
CA VAL A 178 -11.18 -2.51 -21.09
C VAL A 178 -10.97 -1.21 -20.28
N TYR A 179 -10.37 -1.24 -19.09
CA TYR A 179 -10.21 -0.04 -18.24
C TYR A 179 -8.83 0.11 -17.60
N SER A 180 -8.51 1.34 -17.20
CA SER A 180 -7.27 1.70 -16.51
C SER A 180 -7.12 0.95 -15.18
N SER A 181 -5.91 0.48 -14.89
CA SER A 181 -5.44 0.06 -13.57
C SER A 181 -6.07 0.88 -12.43
N LEU A 182 -6.93 0.26 -11.61
CA LEU A 182 -7.62 0.94 -10.51
C LEU A 182 -6.85 0.86 -9.18
N ASP A 183 -5.80 0.05 -9.09
CA ASP A 183 -5.01 -0.25 -7.88
C ASP A 183 -5.92 -0.60 -6.68
N ARG A 184 -6.64 -1.71 -6.80
CA ARG A 184 -7.66 -2.16 -5.84
C ARG A 184 -7.02 -2.94 -4.69
N ALA A 185 -7.07 -2.40 -3.46
CA ALA A 185 -6.58 -3.11 -2.27
C ALA A 185 -7.35 -4.42 -2.00
N ASP A 186 -8.68 -4.40 -2.14
CA ASP A 186 -9.53 -5.55 -1.90
C ASP A 186 -9.30 -6.69 -2.89
N SER A 187 -9.00 -6.37 -4.14
CA SER A 187 -8.57 -7.37 -5.10
C SER A 187 -7.22 -8.00 -4.75
N LEU A 188 -6.25 -7.26 -4.22
CA LEU A 188 -5.00 -7.85 -3.71
C LEU A 188 -5.30 -8.83 -2.56
N VAL A 189 -6.19 -8.47 -1.64
CA VAL A 189 -6.64 -9.36 -0.55
C VAL A 189 -7.28 -10.64 -1.12
N GLU A 190 -8.08 -10.53 -2.18
CA GLU A 190 -8.68 -11.69 -2.85
C GLU A 190 -7.63 -12.65 -3.45
N TYR A 191 -6.62 -12.10 -4.12
CA TYR A 191 -5.52 -12.90 -4.67
C TYR A 191 -4.64 -13.52 -3.57
N LEU A 192 -4.43 -12.81 -2.46
CA LEU A 192 -3.73 -13.35 -1.30
C LEU A 192 -4.52 -14.51 -0.69
N TYR A 193 -5.84 -14.36 -0.53
CA TYR A 193 -6.70 -15.44 -0.08
C TYR A 193 -6.57 -16.68 -0.97
N LYS A 194 -6.65 -16.51 -2.30
CA LYS A 194 -6.40 -17.60 -3.25
C LYS A 194 -5.01 -18.24 -3.09
N TYR A 195 -3.97 -17.43 -2.87
CA TYR A 195 -2.61 -17.91 -2.65
C TYR A 195 -2.51 -18.80 -1.40
N TYR A 196 -3.11 -18.39 -0.28
CA TYR A 196 -3.07 -19.17 0.97
C TYR A 196 -3.90 -20.46 0.91
N LEU A 197 -4.83 -20.59 -0.04
CA LEU A 197 -5.54 -21.86 -0.29
C LEU A 197 -4.72 -22.88 -1.10
N LEU A 198 -3.63 -22.46 -1.74
CA LEU A 198 -2.80 -23.34 -2.56
C LEU A 198 -1.94 -24.27 -1.71
N LYS A 199 -1.74 -25.50 -2.19
CA LYS A 199 -0.68 -26.36 -1.66
C LYS A 199 0.68 -25.78 -1.97
N GLU A 200 1.68 -26.10 -1.14
CA GLU A 200 3.05 -25.60 -1.30
C GLU A 200 3.62 -25.87 -2.71
N SER A 201 3.31 -27.03 -3.29
CA SER A 201 3.73 -27.40 -4.65
C SER A 201 3.08 -26.58 -5.76
N GLN A 202 2.03 -25.80 -5.46
CA GLN A 202 1.28 -24.99 -6.43
C GLN A 202 1.56 -23.49 -6.27
N LYS A 203 2.10 -23.05 -5.13
CA LYS A 203 2.32 -21.62 -4.83
C LYS A 203 3.19 -20.92 -5.87
N ASP A 204 4.23 -21.59 -6.35
CA ASP A 204 5.16 -21.08 -7.36
C ASP A 204 4.48 -20.73 -8.69
N ASP A 205 3.32 -21.33 -8.97
CA ASP A 205 2.51 -21.07 -10.15
C ASP A 205 1.42 -20.02 -9.95
N SER A 206 1.25 -19.51 -8.73
CA SER A 206 0.26 -18.48 -8.41
C SER A 206 0.54 -17.17 -9.16
N TYR A 207 -0.52 -16.41 -9.44
CA TYR A 207 -0.41 -15.11 -10.10
C TYR A 207 0.47 -14.13 -9.32
N ILE A 208 0.34 -14.10 -7.99
CA ILE A 208 1.15 -13.23 -7.11
C ILE A 208 2.64 -13.53 -7.29
N LEU A 209 3.05 -14.80 -7.21
CA LEU A 209 4.47 -15.16 -7.35
C LEU A 209 4.99 -15.01 -8.78
N LYS A 210 4.16 -15.28 -9.81
CA LYS A 210 4.55 -15.03 -11.21
C LYS A 210 4.81 -13.55 -11.50
N ASN A 211 4.03 -12.64 -10.89
CA ASN A 211 4.25 -11.20 -11.06
C ASN A 211 5.56 -10.70 -10.44
N ALA A 212 6.05 -11.35 -9.38
CA ALA A 212 7.27 -10.97 -8.68
C ALA A 212 8.56 -11.16 -9.47
N LYS A 213 8.53 -11.88 -10.60
CA LYS A 213 9.68 -12.12 -11.51
C LYS A 213 10.91 -12.61 -10.72
N ALA A 214 12.03 -11.88 -10.81
CA ALA A 214 13.28 -12.22 -10.14
C ALA A 214 13.20 -12.18 -8.60
N ASN A 215 12.17 -11.53 -8.02
CA ASN A 215 11.98 -11.44 -6.58
C ASN A 215 10.99 -12.48 -6.03
N LYS A 216 10.67 -13.53 -6.80
CA LYS A 216 9.68 -14.56 -6.43
C LYS A 216 9.97 -15.18 -5.06
N ASP A 217 11.20 -15.63 -4.85
CA ASP A 217 11.58 -16.35 -3.62
C ASP A 217 11.54 -15.41 -2.41
N THR A 218 11.95 -14.16 -2.59
CA THR A 218 11.81 -13.11 -1.59
C THR A 218 10.35 -12.87 -1.21
N LEU A 219 9.46 -12.71 -2.21
CA LEU A 219 8.05 -12.50 -1.95
C LEU A 219 7.44 -13.72 -1.24
N LYS A 220 7.79 -14.93 -1.69
CA LYS A 220 7.34 -16.17 -1.07
C LYS A 220 7.77 -16.28 0.40
N ALA A 221 9.03 -15.94 0.69
CA ALA A 221 9.55 -15.91 2.06
C ALA A 221 8.80 -14.90 2.93
N TYR A 222 8.50 -13.71 2.38
CA TYR A 222 7.68 -12.70 3.08
C TYR A 222 6.25 -13.19 3.34
N LEU A 223 5.58 -13.78 2.35
CA LEU A 223 4.23 -14.32 2.53
C LEU A 223 4.18 -15.50 3.50
N ASN A 224 5.27 -16.26 3.64
CA ASN A 224 5.38 -17.32 4.66
C ASN A 224 5.55 -16.79 6.10
N LEU A 225 5.64 -15.47 6.31
CA LEU A 225 5.58 -14.86 7.64
C LEU A 225 4.16 -14.81 8.21
N PHE A 226 3.15 -15.07 7.38
CA PHE A 226 1.74 -15.02 7.76
C PHE A 226 1.10 -16.40 7.72
N GLU A 227 0.17 -16.65 8.64
CA GLU A 227 -0.56 -17.93 8.70
C GLU A 227 -1.57 -18.08 7.56
N ASP A 228 -2.34 -17.01 7.31
CA ASP A 228 -3.34 -16.93 6.26
C ASP A 228 -3.56 -15.45 5.84
N VAL A 229 -4.58 -15.21 5.00
CA VAL A 229 -4.92 -13.85 4.57
C VAL A 229 -5.43 -12.96 5.73
N PHE A 230 -6.03 -13.54 6.76
CA PHE A 230 -6.53 -12.78 7.90
C PHE A 230 -5.38 -12.29 8.77
N ASP A 231 -4.40 -13.15 9.03
CA ASP A 231 -3.15 -12.76 9.71
C ASP A 231 -2.37 -11.70 8.91
N TYR A 232 -2.36 -11.80 7.57
CA TYR A 232 -1.83 -10.74 6.71
C TYR A 232 -2.58 -9.42 6.91
N CYS A 233 -3.91 -9.41 6.81
CA CYS A 233 -4.73 -8.21 6.98
C CYS A 233 -4.60 -7.60 8.38
N GLU A 234 -4.51 -8.41 9.43
CA GLU A 234 -4.30 -7.95 10.80
C GLU A 234 -2.92 -7.29 10.97
N LYS A 235 -1.87 -7.89 10.39
CA LYS A 235 -0.49 -7.40 10.54
C LYS A 235 -0.14 -6.24 9.64
N VAL A 236 -0.63 -6.26 8.39
CA VAL A 236 -0.27 -5.31 7.32
C VAL A 236 -1.32 -4.22 7.14
N TYR A 237 -2.61 -4.52 7.28
CA TYR A 237 -3.68 -3.53 7.14
C TYR A 237 -4.31 -3.13 8.47
N LEU A 238 -3.87 -3.72 9.58
CA LEU A 238 -4.41 -3.48 10.91
C LEU A 238 -5.91 -3.81 11.06
N ILE A 239 -6.43 -4.70 10.20
CA ILE A 239 -7.84 -5.11 10.18
C ILE A 239 -8.02 -6.37 11.04
N ASN A 240 -8.68 -6.22 12.19
CA ASN A 240 -9.02 -7.36 13.06
C ASN A 240 -10.42 -7.93 12.77
N ASP A 241 -11.28 -7.20 12.05
CA ASP A 241 -12.62 -7.68 11.69
C ASP A 241 -12.56 -8.69 10.54
N ARG A 242 -12.65 -9.97 10.89
CA ARG A 242 -12.67 -11.06 9.90
C ARG A 242 -13.88 -11.02 8.96
N ASN A 243 -15.02 -10.44 9.37
CA ASN A 243 -16.17 -10.28 8.48
C ASN A 243 -15.89 -9.20 7.43
N PHE A 244 -15.24 -8.11 7.82
CA PHE A 244 -14.76 -7.11 6.88
C PHE A 244 -13.74 -7.69 5.90
N VAL A 245 -12.75 -8.47 6.37
CA VAL A 245 -11.79 -9.16 5.49
C VAL A 245 -12.52 -10.11 4.52
N LYS A 246 -13.51 -10.89 4.97
CA LYS A 246 -14.34 -11.74 4.08
C LYS A 246 -15.08 -10.91 3.02
N ARG A 247 -15.56 -9.72 3.39
CA ARG A 247 -16.20 -8.79 2.48
C ARG A 247 -15.21 -8.28 1.43
N MET A 248 -13.99 -7.88 1.83
CA MET A 248 -12.92 -7.49 0.89
C MET A 248 -12.58 -8.63 -0.08
N ILE A 249 -12.44 -9.87 0.40
CA ILE A 249 -12.18 -11.03 -0.46
C ILE A 249 -13.31 -11.19 -1.50
N ARG A 250 -14.57 -11.18 -1.04
CA ARG A 250 -15.72 -11.35 -1.94
C ARG A 250 -15.80 -10.22 -2.98
N GLU A 251 -15.65 -8.98 -2.54
CA GLU A 251 -15.84 -7.79 -3.38
C GLU A 251 -14.65 -7.48 -4.28
N GLY A 252 -13.44 -7.91 -3.89
CA GLY A 252 -12.22 -7.83 -4.68
C GLY A 252 -12.21 -8.76 -5.89
N GLY A 253 -13.03 -9.82 -5.87
CA GLY A 253 -13.28 -10.70 -7.02
C GLY A 253 -14.32 -10.18 -8.01
N LEU A 254 -14.97 -9.03 -7.72
CA LEU A 254 -15.97 -8.42 -8.58
C LEU A 254 -15.39 -7.24 -9.38
N VAL A 255 -15.75 -7.17 -10.66
CA VAL A 255 -15.35 -6.07 -11.56
C VAL A 255 -16.03 -4.75 -11.15
N ILE A 256 -15.44 -3.62 -11.52
CA ILE A 256 -16.12 -2.30 -11.50
C ILE A 256 -16.48 -1.94 -12.94
N GLU A 257 -17.77 -2.00 -13.26
CA GLU A 257 -18.26 -1.70 -14.62
C GLU A 257 -19.19 -0.49 -14.66
N ASN A 258 -19.84 -0.17 -13.54
CA ASN A 258 -20.84 0.90 -13.48
C ASN A 258 -20.83 1.64 -12.13
N GLY A 259 -21.72 2.65 -12.00
CA GLY A 259 -21.80 3.48 -10.81
C GLY A 259 -22.17 2.73 -9.52
N GLU A 260 -22.91 1.62 -9.58
CA GLU A 260 -23.21 0.80 -8.39
C GLU A 260 -21.97 0.10 -7.85
N ASP A 261 -21.12 -0.42 -8.75
CA ASP A 261 -19.85 -1.01 -8.36
C ASP A 261 -18.90 0.02 -7.75
N VAL A 262 -18.89 1.23 -8.29
CA VAL A 262 -18.11 2.34 -7.72
C VAL A 262 -18.61 2.65 -6.31
N VAL A 263 -19.92 2.74 -6.09
CA VAL A 263 -20.49 2.97 -4.75
C VAL A 263 -20.14 1.83 -3.79
N ARG A 264 -20.19 0.57 -4.24
CA ARG A 264 -19.77 -0.58 -3.45
C ARG A 264 -18.30 -0.45 -3.03
N TYR A 265 -17.41 -0.11 -3.96
CA TYR A 265 -15.98 0.07 -3.70
C TYR A 265 -15.69 1.25 -2.76
N MET A 266 -16.36 2.39 -2.93
CA MET A 266 -16.21 3.56 -2.05
C MET A 266 -16.67 3.25 -0.62
N ASN A 267 -17.80 2.54 -0.45
CA ASN A 267 -18.24 2.12 0.88
C ASN A 267 -17.25 1.16 1.54
N LEU A 268 -16.58 0.31 0.76
CA LEU A 268 -15.52 -0.56 1.29
C LEU A 268 -14.30 0.26 1.75
N ALA A 269 -13.92 1.30 1.01
CA ALA A 269 -12.82 2.19 1.39
C ALA A 269 -13.14 3.00 2.67
N LEU A 270 -14.35 3.54 2.77
CA LEU A 270 -14.79 4.30 3.93
C LEU A 270 -14.81 3.43 5.20
N GLU A 271 -15.33 2.20 5.12
CA GLU A 271 -15.31 1.26 6.25
C GLU A 271 -13.88 0.79 6.61
N PHE A 272 -12.95 0.79 5.65
CA PHE A 272 -11.53 0.51 5.94
C PHE A 272 -10.87 1.64 6.75
N TRP A 273 -11.28 2.89 6.56
CA TRP A 273 -10.69 4.06 7.22
C TRP A 273 -11.32 4.41 8.58
N ASP A 274 -12.49 3.86 8.89
CA ASP A 274 -13.24 4.06 10.14
C ASP A 274 -12.65 3.26 11.33
#